data_AF-A0A2H6JMJ8-F1
#
_entry.id   AF-A0A2H6JMJ8-F1
#
_cell.length_a   1.000
_cell.length_b   1.000
_cell.length_c   1.000
_cell.angle_alpha   90.00
_cell.angle_beta   90.00
_cell.angle_gamma   90.00
#
_symmetry.space_group_name_H-M   'P 1'
#
loop_
_entity.id
_entity.type
_entity.pdbx_description
1 polymer ?
#
loop_
_entity_poly.entity_id
_entity_poly.type
_entity_poly.pdbx_seq_one_letter_code
_entity_poly.pdbx_strand_id
1 'polypeptide(L)'
;MVTFKKSEIRAIEEAMAFPNGFGYVLDFSDRTMSEFFEDEFGIEIYEEKYLVNGTSKRNCLATFFKSSDVYTTLKVLRALWERREGIIAKSPNHHAIPEAISSTDAFRKVIENQEANPDSTKSDGVDKFTSERTLEELVADIERTLAANKPEVALDHLHTYCVKKITHLLRIRSIDCKEDEPLHSTFGKYRKALVCEHDLHEFSDRALKSSILLLDSFNDLRNNHSLAHDNEILGPVEARFIFSSTFDYGSNCSCVTGGTGTNVMW
;
A
#
# COMPACT_ATOMS: atom_id res chain seq x y z
N MET A 1 8.28 2.51 15.13
CA MET A 1 7.90 1.22 15.76
C MET A 1 6.58 1.41 16.48
N VAL A 2 5.66 0.47 16.35
CA VAL A 2 4.33 0.62 16.95
C VAL A 2 4.37 0.21 18.42
N THR A 3 3.88 1.08 19.29
CA THR A 3 3.69 0.77 20.71
C THR A 3 2.21 0.61 20.98
N PHE A 4 1.74 -0.64 21.05
CA PHE A 4 0.38 -0.94 21.47
C PHE A 4 0.24 -0.94 23.00
N LYS A 5 -0.86 -0.38 23.50
CA LYS A 5 -1.28 -0.56 24.89
C LYS A 5 -1.71 -2.01 25.11
N LYS A 6 -1.57 -2.51 26.35
CA LYS A 6 -2.01 -3.87 26.71
C LYS A 6 -3.49 -4.15 26.37
N SER A 7 -4.34 -3.13 26.47
CA SER A 7 -5.75 -3.22 26.08
C SER A 7 -5.95 -3.38 24.58
N GLU A 8 -5.10 -2.76 23.75
CA GLU A 8 -5.17 -2.84 22.29
C GLU A 8 -4.68 -4.19 21.80
N ILE A 9 -3.59 -4.71 22.39
CA ILE A 9 -3.11 -6.08 22.11
C ILE A 9 -4.22 -7.09 22.43
N ARG A 10 -4.90 -6.92 23.58
CA ARG A 10 -6.01 -7.81 23.96
C ARG A 10 -7.18 -7.72 22.98
N ALA A 11 -7.55 -6.52 22.52
CA ALA A 11 -8.59 -6.35 21.50
C ALA A 11 -8.22 -7.02 20.17
N ILE A 12 -6.95 -6.94 19.75
CA ILE A 12 -6.43 -7.67 18.59
C ILE A 12 -6.57 -9.18 18.80
N GLU A 13 -6.10 -9.71 19.93
CA GLU A 13 -6.17 -11.15 20.22
C GLU A 13 -7.60 -11.68 20.30
N GLU A 14 -8.52 -10.93 20.90
CA GLU A 14 -9.94 -11.27 20.98
C GLU A 14 -10.59 -11.26 19.59
N ALA A 15 -10.29 -10.27 18.75
CA ALA A 15 -10.81 -10.23 17.38
C ALA A 15 -10.28 -11.40 16.54
N MET A 16 -8.99 -11.74 16.68
CA MET A 16 -8.35 -12.83 15.94
C MET A 16 -8.76 -14.23 16.43
N ALA A 17 -9.43 -14.35 17.57
CA ALA A 17 -9.86 -15.63 18.11
C ALA A 17 -10.90 -16.34 17.23
N PHE A 18 -11.74 -15.61 16.50
CA PHE A 18 -12.77 -16.22 15.66
C PHE A 18 -12.18 -16.84 14.38
N PRO A 19 -12.52 -18.09 14.00
CA PRO A 19 -13.60 -18.92 14.52
C PRO A 19 -13.20 -19.93 15.62
N ASN A 20 -11.90 -20.10 15.88
CA ASN A 20 -11.37 -21.24 16.64
C ASN A 20 -11.23 -21.04 18.16
N GLY A 21 -11.43 -19.83 18.65
CA GLY A 21 -11.32 -19.45 20.06
C GLY A 21 -9.97 -18.80 20.43
N PHE A 22 -9.88 -18.36 21.68
CA PHE A 22 -8.75 -17.59 22.18
C PHE A 22 -7.43 -18.38 22.09
N GLY A 23 -6.38 -17.72 21.60
CA GLY A 23 -5.06 -18.34 21.36
C GLY A 23 -4.81 -18.78 19.91
N TYR A 24 -5.86 -18.82 19.08
CA TYR A 24 -5.75 -18.97 17.64
C TYR A 24 -5.65 -17.62 16.95
N VAL A 25 -5.16 -17.64 15.70
CA VAL A 25 -5.17 -16.49 14.79
C VAL A 25 -6.03 -16.90 13.60
N LEU A 26 -7.28 -16.46 13.60
CA LEU A 26 -8.32 -16.77 12.62
C LEU A 26 -8.40 -18.27 12.29
N ASP A 27 -8.58 -18.61 11.02
CA ASP A 27 -8.59 -19.95 10.45
C ASP A 27 -7.20 -20.43 10.03
N PHE A 28 -6.12 -19.76 10.47
CA PHE A 28 -4.77 -20.06 10.01
C PHE A 28 -4.15 -21.30 10.67
N SER A 29 -3.48 -22.10 9.83
CA SER A 29 -2.40 -23.02 10.21
C SER A 29 -1.05 -22.30 10.12
N ASP A 30 0.01 -22.91 10.64
CA ASP A 30 1.34 -22.28 10.56
C ASP A 30 1.75 -22.05 9.10
N ARG A 31 1.51 -23.05 8.24
CA ARG A 31 1.74 -22.97 6.80
C ARG A 31 0.93 -21.85 6.13
N THR A 32 -0.40 -21.86 6.32
CA THR A 32 -1.27 -20.88 5.64
C THR A 32 -1.08 -19.46 6.15
N MET A 33 -0.62 -19.28 7.39
CA MET A 33 -0.20 -17.97 7.88
C MET A 33 1.10 -17.52 7.21
N SER A 34 2.07 -18.42 7.02
CA SER A 34 3.32 -18.09 6.31
C SER A 34 3.03 -17.66 4.88
N GLU A 35 2.25 -18.47 4.15
CA GLU A 35 1.83 -18.20 2.78
C GLU A 35 1.09 -16.85 2.70
N PHE A 36 0.13 -16.59 3.58
CA PHE A 36 -0.59 -15.32 3.62
C PHE A 36 0.33 -14.11 3.85
N PHE A 37 1.29 -14.20 4.78
CA PHE A 37 2.18 -13.06 5.05
C PHE A 37 3.19 -12.82 3.94
N GLU A 38 3.66 -13.89 3.31
CA GLU A 38 4.56 -13.83 2.17
C GLU A 38 3.85 -13.28 0.93
N ASP A 39 2.66 -13.78 0.61
CA ASP A 39 1.90 -13.38 -0.56
C ASP A 39 1.36 -11.94 -0.45
N GLU A 40 0.81 -11.55 0.70
CA GLU A 40 0.12 -10.26 0.86
C GLU A 40 1.07 -9.10 1.22
N PHE A 41 2.18 -9.41 1.89
CA PHE A 41 3.09 -8.39 2.42
C PHE A 41 4.56 -8.60 2.04
N GLY A 42 4.94 -9.73 1.45
CA GLY A 42 6.34 -10.09 1.22
C GLY A 42 7.12 -10.28 2.52
N ILE A 43 6.46 -10.78 3.58
CA ILE A 43 7.02 -10.89 4.93
C ILE A 43 7.11 -12.35 5.36
N GLU A 44 8.31 -12.80 5.69
CA GLU A 44 8.53 -14.10 6.32
C GLU A 44 8.23 -14.01 7.83
N ILE A 45 6.99 -14.29 8.23
CA ILE A 45 6.51 -14.07 9.60
C ILE A 45 7.13 -15.00 10.66
N TYR A 46 7.79 -16.08 10.23
CA TYR A 46 8.50 -17.04 11.08
C TYR A 46 10.02 -16.87 11.09
N GLU A 47 10.54 -15.78 10.54
CA GLU A 47 11.96 -15.45 10.62
C GLU A 47 12.40 -15.29 12.09
N GLU A 48 13.64 -15.65 12.42
CA GLU A 48 14.15 -15.68 13.80
C GLU A 48 13.90 -14.39 14.59
N LYS A 49 13.92 -13.23 13.92
CA LYS A 49 13.67 -11.92 14.53
C LYS A 49 12.26 -11.76 15.11
N TYR A 50 11.28 -12.53 14.63
CA TYR A 50 9.89 -12.52 15.11
C TYR A 50 9.61 -13.62 16.13
N LEU A 51 10.54 -14.56 16.35
CA LEU A 51 10.39 -15.70 17.26
C LEU A 51 10.85 -15.41 18.70
N VAL A 52 11.27 -14.18 19.00
CA VAL A 52 11.87 -13.77 20.29
C VAL A 52 10.97 -14.07 21.49
N ASN A 53 9.65 -13.95 21.34
CA ASN A 53 8.68 -14.22 22.41
C ASN A 53 8.00 -15.60 22.27
N GLY A 54 8.55 -16.49 21.45
CA GLY A 54 8.06 -17.85 21.22
C GLY A 54 7.57 -18.10 19.80
N THR A 55 7.34 -19.37 19.48
CA THR A 55 7.08 -19.87 18.13
C THR A 55 5.60 -20.02 17.78
N SER A 56 4.68 -19.64 18.68
CA SER A 56 3.25 -19.71 18.41
C SER A 56 2.82 -18.55 17.50
N LYS A 57 1.88 -18.80 16.58
CA LYS A 57 1.29 -17.78 15.67
C LYS A 57 0.98 -16.45 16.35
N ARG A 58 0.33 -16.53 17.52
CA ARG A 58 -0.04 -15.36 18.33
C ARG A 58 1.20 -14.60 18.80
N ASN A 59 2.23 -15.29 19.27
CA ASN A 59 3.46 -14.66 19.74
C ASN A 59 4.31 -14.11 18.58
N CYS A 60 4.34 -14.80 17.43
CA CYS A 60 4.98 -14.28 16.22
C CYS A 60 4.30 -12.99 15.78
N LEU A 61 2.96 -12.98 15.67
CA LEU A 61 2.19 -11.80 15.27
C LEU A 61 2.36 -10.63 16.26
N ALA A 62 2.32 -10.91 17.56
CA ALA A 62 2.53 -9.89 18.58
C ALA A 62 3.96 -9.33 18.58
N THR A 63 4.96 -10.16 18.25
CA THR A 63 6.36 -9.72 18.13
C THR A 63 6.55 -8.89 16.87
N PHE A 64 5.98 -9.34 15.74
CA PHE A 64 5.93 -8.61 14.49
C PHE A 64 5.41 -7.18 14.67
N PHE A 65 4.25 -7.02 15.31
CA PHE A 65 3.65 -5.71 15.57
C PHE A 65 4.53 -4.76 16.40
N LYS A 66 5.40 -5.30 17.27
CA LYS A 66 6.33 -4.47 18.06
C LYS A 66 7.56 -4.05 17.26
N SER A 67 8.04 -4.92 16.36
CA SER A 67 9.23 -4.66 15.55
C SER A 67 8.94 -3.86 14.28
N SER A 68 7.71 -3.92 13.77
CA SER A 68 7.31 -3.30 12.50
C SER A 68 7.00 -1.80 12.64
N ASP A 69 6.99 -1.10 11.51
CA ASP A 69 6.54 0.28 11.43
C ASP A 69 5.00 0.38 11.47
N VAL A 70 4.50 1.60 11.72
CA VAL A 70 3.06 1.88 11.89
C VAL A 70 2.27 1.51 10.65
N TYR A 71 2.80 1.78 9.47
CA TYR A 71 2.12 1.55 8.22
C TYR A 71 2.01 0.06 7.90
N THR A 72 3.11 -0.70 7.94
CA THR A 72 3.06 -2.16 7.71
C THR A 72 2.14 -2.84 8.72
N THR A 73 2.16 -2.38 9.97
CA THR A 73 1.28 -2.87 11.03
C THR A 73 -0.19 -2.61 10.72
N LEU A 74 -0.55 -1.40 10.28
CA LEU A 74 -1.91 -1.04 9.88
C LEU A 74 -2.39 -1.87 8.69
N LYS A 75 -1.53 -2.08 7.68
CA LYS A 75 -1.83 -2.91 6.51
C LYS A 75 -2.19 -4.34 6.92
N VAL A 76 -1.37 -4.95 7.77
CA VAL A 76 -1.62 -6.31 8.30
C VAL A 76 -2.90 -6.35 9.14
N LEU A 77 -3.14 -5.36 10.01
CA LEU A 77 -4.36 -5.31 10.83
C LEU A 77 -5.63 -5.23 9.98
N ARG A 78 -5.62 -4.46 8.89
CA ARG A 78 -6.74 -4.34 7.95
C ARG A 78 -6.97 -5.66 7.18
N ALA A 79 -5.92 -6.27 6.64
CA ALA A 79 -6.07 -7.53 5.92
C ALA A 79 -6.60 -8.68 6.82
N LEU A 80 -6.13 -8.74 8.07
CA LEU A 80 -6.66 -9.68 9.06
C LEU A 80 -8.13 -9.39 9.40
N TRP A 81 -8.52 -8.11 9.45
CA TRP A 81 -9.89 -7.69 9.65
C TRP A 81 -10.81 -8.17 8.53
N GLU A 82 -10.43 -7.93 7.28
CA GLU A 82 -11.22 -8.31 6.12
C GLU A 82 -11.37 -9.83 6.01
N ARG A 83 -10.30 -10.57 6.28
CA ARG A 83 -10.35 -12.04 6.33
C ARG A 83 -11.36 -12.50 7.39
N ARG A 84 -11.33 -11.93 8.59
CA ARG A 84 -12.27 -12.26 9.67
C ARG A 84 -13.72 -12.01 9.25
N GLU A 85 -14.02 -10.84 8.68
CA GLU A 85 -15.34 -10.51 8.18
C GLU A 85 -15.78 -11.48 7.07
N GLY A 86 -14.86 -11.89 6.20
CA GLY A 86 -15.09 -12.93 5.20
C GLY A 86 -15.46 -14.30 5.80
N ILE A 87 -14.84 -14.70 6.92
CA ILE A 87 -15.17 -15.94 7.63
C ILE A 87 -16.56 -15.84 8.27
N ILE A 88 -16.89 -14.69 8.88
CA ILE A 88 -18.21 -14.41 9.47
C ILE A 88 -19.30 -14.49 8.40
N ALA A 89 -19.08 -13.83 7.26
CA ALA A 89 -20.03 -13.82 6.14
C ALA A 89 -20.25 -15.22 5.54
N LYS A 90 -19.20 -16.06 5.49
CA LYS A 90 -19.30 -17.45 5.00
C LYS A 90 -19.97 -18.40 5.99
N SER A 91 -20.02 -18.05 7.28
CA SER A 91 -20.47 -18.94 8.36
C SER A 91 -21.57 -18.32 9.24
N PRO A 92 -22.68 -17.77 8.68
CA PRO A 92 -23.62 -16.90 9.39
C PRO A 92 -24.32 -17.55 10.60
N ASN A 93 -24.30 -18.88 10.70
CA ASN A 93 -24.91 -19.64 11.80
C ASN A 93 -23.89 -20.12 12.85
N HIS A 94 -22.64 -19.64 12.82
CA HIS A 94 -21.62 -20.05 13.77
C HIS A 94 -21.92 -19.48 15.18
N HIS A 95 -21.96 -20.36 16.18
CA HIS A 95 -22.34 -20.03 17.57
C HIS A 95 -21.48 -18.92 18.21
N ALA A 96 -20.22 -18.77 17.78
CA ALA A 96 -19.29 -17.74 18.26
C ALA A 96 -19.42 -16.36 17.57
N ILE A 97 -20.33 -16.19 16.60
CA ILE A 97 -20.52 -14.89 15.91
C ILE A 97 -20.93 -13.76 16.86
N PRO A 98 -21.86 -13.93 17.82
CA PRO A 98 -22.22 -12.85 18.74
C PRO A 98 -21.03 -12.33 19.54
N GLU A 99 -20.14 -13.22 19.97
CA GLU A 99 -18.89 -12.87 20.67
C GLU A 99 -17.91 -12.18 19.72
N ALA A 100 -17.77 -12.68 18.49
CA ALA A 100 -16.98 -12.03 17.46
C ALA A 100 -17.47 -10.59 17.23
N ILE A 101 -18.76 -10.37 16.99
CA ILE A 101 -19.34 -9.04 16.77
C ILE A 101 -19.08 -8.12 17.98
N SER A 102 -19.14 -8.64 19.22
CA SER A 102 -18.85 -7.85 20.41
C SER A 102 -17.40 -7.34 20.47
N SER A 103 -16.44 -8.05 19.85
CA SER A 103 -15.03 -7.63 19.79
C SER A 103 -14.72 -6.65 18.63
N THR A 104 -15.65 -6.49 17.69
CA THR A 104 -15.49 -5.65 16.48
C THR A 104 -15.18 -4.20 16.81
N ASP A 105 -15.94 -3.58 17.70
CA ASP A 105 -15.76 -2.15 18.02
C ASP A 105 -14.43 -1.87 18.71
N ALA A 106 -13.98 -2.78 19.57
CA ALA A 106 -12.70 -2.65 20.26
C ALA A 106 -11.54 -2.71 19.25
N PHE A 107 -11.60 -3.64 18.30
CA PHE A 107 -10.60 -3.77 17.25
C PHE A 107 -10.58 -2.59 16.29
N ARG A 108 -11.76 -2.12 15.86
CA ARG A 108 -11.89 -0.95 14.98
C ARG A 108 -11.25 0.30 15.60
N LYS A 109 -11.47 0.52 16.91
CA LYS A 109 -10.81 1.59 17.67
C LYS A 109 -9.30 1.46 17.69
N VAL A 110 -8.75 0.25 17.67
CA VAL A 110 -7.29 0.06 17.58
C VAL A 110 -6.78 0.59 16.24
N ILE A 111 -7.44 0.23 15.13
CA ILE A 111 -7.07 0.73 13.79
C ILE A 111 -7.17 2.26 13.75
N GLU A 112 -8.30 2.83 14.17
CA GLU A 112 -8.54 4.28 14.18
C GLU A 112 -7.47 5.03 15.01
N ASN A 113 -7.08 4.50 16.17
CA ASN A 113 -6.04 5.10 17.00
C ASN A 113 -4.66 5.07 16.33
N GLN A 114 -4.34 3.99 15.61
CA GLN A 114 -3.07 3.87 14.91
C GLN A 114 -3.04 4.75 13.66
N GLU A 115 -4.18 4.97 12.99
CA GLU A 115 -4.31 5.89 11.86
C GLU A 115 -4.17 7.36 12.27
N ALA A 116 -4.71 7.73 13.44
CA ALA A 116 -4.58 9.08 14.00
C ALA A 116 -3.16 9.43 14.46
N ASN A 117 -2.22 8.47 14.44
CA ASN A 117 -0.82 8.71 14.75
C ASN A 117 -0.13 9.42 13.56
N PRO A 118 0.54 10.57 13.72
CA PRO A 118 1.22 11.26 12.61
C PRO A 118 2.33 10.44 11.93
N ASP A 119 2.81 9.36 12.57
CA ASP A 119 3.73 8.40 11.94
C ASP A 119 3.02 7.38 11.02
N SER A 120 1.68 7.37 10.96
CA SER A 120 0.87 6.53 10.05
C SER A 120 0.99 6.95 8.59
N THR A 121 1.44 8.19 8.35
CA THR A 121 1.68 8.77 7.03
C THR A 121 3.03 8.32 6.46
N LYS A 122 3.25 7.01 6.41
CA LYS A 122 4.20 6.43 5.46
C LYS A 122 3.43 6.00 4.22
N SER A 123 3.37 6.94 3.29
CA SER A 123 3.34 6.78 1.83
C SER A 123 2.97 5.38 1.31
N ASP A 124 1.67 5.08 1.28
CA ASP A 124 1.13 3.97 0.49
C ASP A 124 1.22 4.28 -1.01
N GLY A 125 2.21 3.72 -1.69
CA GLY A 125 2.33 3.83 -3.15
C GLY A 125 3.72 3.64 -3.73
N VAL A 126 4.70 3.29 -2.90
CA VAL A 126 5.89 2.63 -3.38
C VAL A 126 5.66 1.14 -3.26
N ASP A 127 4.96 0.60 -4.25
CA ASP A 127 5.07 -0.81 -4.55
C ASP A 127 6.56 -1.14 -4.72
N LYS A 128 7.04 -2.12 -3.95
CA LYS A 128 8.31 -2.81 -4.19
C LYS A 128 8.21 -3.65 -5.47
N PHE A 129 7.94 -3.00 -6.60
CA PHE A 129 8.00 -3.66 -7.90
C PHE A 129 9.46 -3.73 -8.33
N THR A 130 10.05 -4.90 -8.07
CA THR A 130 11.40 -5.35 -8.46
C THR A 130 12.51 -4.95 -7.48
N SER A 131 13.31 -5.95 -7.11
CA SER A 131 14.58 -5.86 -6.38
C SER A 131 15.69 -5.19 -7.21
N GLU A 132 15.37 -4.09 -7.89
CA GLU A 132 16.37 -3.18 -8.42
C GLU A 132 16.80 -2.24 -7.29
N ARG A 133 17.98 -2.50 -6.72
CA ARG A 133 18.64 -1.69 -5.68
C ARG A 133 18.56 -0.17 -5.93
N THR A 134 18.49 0.25 -7.20
CA THR A 134 18.32 1.65 -7.62
C THR A 134 16.95 2.27 -7.35
N LEU A 135 15.88 1.47 -7.29
CA LEU A 135 14.51 1.97 -7.04
C LEU A 135 14.27 2.19 -5.55
N GLU A 136 14.76 1.29 -4.71
CA GLU A 136 14.71 1.43 -3.25
C GLU A 136 15.50 2.66 -2.77
N GLU A 137 16.66 2.91 -3.37
CA GLU A 137 17.45 4.12 -3.13
C GLU A 137 16.71 5.38 -3.57
N LEU A 138 16.06 5.37 -4.74
CA LEU A 138 15.28 6.49 -5.26
C LEU A 138 14.11 6.83 -4.33
N VAL A 139 13.43 5.81 -3.81
CA VAL A 139 12.31 5.97 -2.88
C VAL A 139 12.76 6.55 -1.55
N ALA A 140 13.82 5.99 -0.98
CA ALA A 140 14.42 6.53 0.24
C ALA A 140 14.89 7.97 0.06
N ASP A 141 15.32 8.33 -1.16
CA ASP A 141 15.74 9.69 -1.48
C ASP A 141 14.57 10.66 -1.69
N ILE A 142 13.43 10.21 -2.25
CA ILE A 142 12.17 10.97 -2.27
C ILE A 142 11.73 11.28 -0.84
N GLU A 143 11.68 10.27 0.04
CA GLU A 143 11.29 10.44 1.43
C GLU A 143 12.23 11.40 2.18
N ARG A 144 13.54 11.26 1.99
CA ARG A 144 14.55 12.15 2.60
C ARG A 144 14.40 13.59 2.11
N THR A 145 14.10 13.78 0.83
CA THR A 145 13.97 15.09 0.21
C THR A 145 12.70 15.82 0.64
N LEU A 146 11.60 15.08 0.80
CA LEU A 146 10.35 15.58 1.39
C LEU A 146 10.53 15.96 2.87
N ALA A 147 11.33 15.19 3.62
CA ALA A 147 11.70 15.51 5.00
C ALA A 147 12.62 16.73 5.11
N ALA A 148 13.47 16.96 4.10
CA ALA A 148 14.41 18.08 4.05
C ALA A 148 13.80 19.40 3.53
N ASN A 149 12.48 19.47 3.30
CA ASN A 149 11.77 20.63 2.73
C ASN A 149 12.34 21.11 1.38
N LYS A 150 12.73 20.17 0.50
CA LYS A 150 13.16 20.47 -0.88
C LYS A 150 12.15 19.95 -1.90
N PRO A 151 10.97 20.58 -2.03
CA PRO A 151 9.88 20.06 -2.84
C PRO A 151 10.25 19.86 -4.32
N GLU A 152 11.09 20.72 -4.89
CA GLU A 152 11.53 20.63 -6.29
C GLU A 152 12.26 19.33 -6.61
N VAL A 153 13.20 18.94 -5.74
CA VAL A 153 13.98 17.70 -5.90
C VAL A 153 13.08 16.47 -5.69
N ALA A 154 12.10 16.58 -4.80
CA ALA A 154 11.12 15.51 -4.59
C ALA A 154 10.20 15.32 -5.80
N LEU A 155 9.83 16.41 -6.49
CA LEU A 155 9.03 16.36 -7.72
C LEU A 155 9.81 15.71 -8.87
N ASP A 156 11.10 16.01 -9.03
CA ASP A 156 11.95 15.38 -10.06
C ASP A 156 12.11 13.87 -9.80
N HIS A 157 12.39 13.48 -8.55
CA HIS A 157 12.49 12.07 -8.19
C HIS A 157 11.16 11.32 -8.33
N LEU A 158 10.03 11.96 -8.00
CA LEU A 158 8.70 11.40 -8.23
C LEU A 158 8.44 11.19 -9.73
N HIS A 159 8.82 12.14 -10.57
CA HIS A 159 8.74 11.98 -12.02
C HIS A 159 9.53 10.75 -12.49
N THR A 160 10.79 10.63 -12.07
CA THR A 160 11.64 9.47 -12.40
C THR A 160 11.01 8.16 -11.94
N TYR A 161 10.42 8.13 -10.75
CA TYR A 161 9.70 6.97 -10.22
C TYR A 161 8.49 6.61 -11.10
N CYS A 162 7.63 7.56 -11.43
CA CYS A 162 6.44 7.34 -12.26
C CYS A 162 6.81 6.79 -13.64
N VAL A 163 7.84 7.36 -14.30
CA VAL A 163 8.36 6.86 -15.58
C VAL A 163 8.79 5.40 -15.45
N LYS A 164 9.64 5.08 -14.47
CA LYS A 164 10.13 3.71 -14.23
C LYS A 164 8.98 2.74 -13.98
N LYS A 165 8.01 3.10 -13.13
CA LYS A 165 6.85 2.25 -12.77
C LYS A 165 6.00 1.95 -14.00
N ILE A 166 5.62 2.97 -14.77
CA ILE A 166 4.72 2.79 -15.92
C ILE A 166 5.44 2.04 -17.05
N THR A 167 6.72 2.33 -17.31
CA THR A 167 7.52 1.56 -18.28
C THR A 167 7.63 0.10 -17.87
N HIS A 168 7.80 -0.20 -16.59
CA HIS A 168 7.80 -1.57 -16.07
C HIS A 168 6.44 -2.27 -16.31
N LEU A 169 5.33 -1.60 -15.99
CA LEU A 169 3.97 -2.14 -16.20
C LEU A 169 3.66 -2.43 -17.67
N LEU A 170 4.24 -1.67 -18.60
CA LEU A 170 4.14 -1.89 -20.04
C LEU A 170 5.05 -3.02 -20.52
N ARG A 171 6.28 -3.12 -19.99
CA ARG A 171 7.19 -4.23 -20.29
C ARG A 171 6.61 -5.58 -19.90
N ILE A 172 5.94 -5.70 -18.74
CA ILE A 172 5.24 -6.93 -18.33
C ILE A 172 4.18 -7.33 -19.38
N ARG A 173 3.53 -6.34 -20.00
CA ARG A 173 2.53 -6.54 -21.06
C ARG A 173 3.14 -6.71 -22.45
N SER A 174 4.46 -6.82 -22.55
CA SER A 174 5.21 -6.87 -23.82
C SER A 174 4.91 -5.68 -24.74
N ILE A 175 4.66 -4.50 -24.16
CA ILE A 175 4.44 -3.25 -24.90
C ILE A 175 5.73 -2.42 -24.85
N ASP A 176 6.29 -2.16 -26.03
CA ASP A 176 7.50 -1.35 -26.16
C ASP A 176 7.23 0.14 -25.91
N CYS A 177 8.09 0.72 -25.06
CA CYS A 177 8.16 2.14 -24.76
C CYS A 177 9.41 2.72 -25.41
N LYS A 178 9.30 3.91 -25.99
CA LYS A 178 10.50 4.65 -26.43
C LYS A 178 11.14 5.34 -25.23
N GLU A 179 12.46 5.47 -25.22
CA GLU A 179 13.19 6.11 -24.12
C GLU A 179 12.86 7.59 -23.94
N ASP A 180 12.38 8.26 -25.00
CA ASP A 180 12.06 9.69 -25.06
C ASP A 180 10.55 9.99 -24.97
N GLU A 181 9.73 8.98 -24.68
CA GLU A 181 8.27 9.15 -24.67
C GLU A 181 7.79 9.90 -23.40
N PRO A 182 6.96 10.94 -23.54
CA PRO A 182 6.43 11.67 -22.39
C PRO A 182 5.60 10.78 -21.46
N LEU A 183 5.71 11.02 -20.14
CA LEU A 183 5.03 10.25 -19.10
C LEU A 183 3.53 10.05 -19.33
N HIS A 184 2.80 11.12 -19.69
CA HIS A 184 1.37 11.07 -19.99
C HIS A 184 1.06 10.17 -21.21
N SER A 185 1.96 10.12 -22.20
CA SER A 185 1.80 9.34 -23.42
C SER A 185 2.02 7.85 -23.15
N THR A 186 3.07 7.54 -22.37
CA THR A 186 3.35 6.19 -21.87
C THR A 186 2.19 5.68 -21.01
N PHE A 187 1.65 6.51 -20.12
CA PHE A 187 0.46 6.16 -19.34
C PHE A 187 -0.80 5.99 -20.21
N GLY A 188 -0.92 6.77 -21.29
CA GLY A 188 -1.98 6.60 -22.29
C GLY A 188 -1.94 5.23 -22.98
N LYS A 189 -0.75 4.70 -23.30
CA LYS A 189 -0.58 3.32 -23.79
C LYS A 189 -1.02 2.30 -22.76
N TYR A 190 -0.65 2.52 -21.50
CA TYR A 190 -1.03 1.63 -20.39
C TYR A 190 -2.55 1.59 -20.20
N ARG A 191 -3.23 2.74 -20.18
CA ARG A 191 -4.70 2.81 -20.16
C ARG A 191 -5.33 2.02 -21.31
N LYS A 192 -4.82 2.17 -22.54
CA LYS A 192 -5.33 1.44 -23.71
C LYS A 192 -5.20 -0.08 -23.52
N ALA A 193 -4.07 -0.54 -22.99
CA ALA A 193 -3.86 -1.95 -22.68
C ALA A 193 -4.90 -2.44 -21.64
N LEU A 194 -5.13 -1.68 -20.57
CA LEU A 194 -6.10 -2.05 -19.53
C LEU A 194 -7.54 -2.14 -20.03
N VAL A 195 -7.96 -1.21 -20.89
CA VAL A 195 -9.31 -1.25 -21.49
C VAL A 195 -9.48 -2.44 -22.45
N CYS A 196 -8.38 -2.92 -23.04
CA CYS A 196 -8.41 -4.12 -23.87
C CYS A 196 -8.34 -5.42 -23.05
N GLU A 197 -7.61 -5.42 -21.94
CA GLU A 197 -7.43 -6.58 -21.04
C GLU A 197 -8.65 -6.80 -20.13
N HIS A 198 -9.33 -5.73 -19.73
CA HIS A 198 -10.43 -5.77 -18.77
C HIS A 198 -11.64 -5.00 -19.29
N ASP A 199 -12.84 -5.52 -18.98
CA ASP A 199 -14.09 -4.80 -19.19
C ASP A 199 -14.26 -3.72 -18.11
N LEU A 200 -13.56 -2.61 -18.29
CA LEU A 200 -13.54 -1.52 -17.32
C LEU A 200 -14.86 -0.73 -17.37
N HIS A 201 -15.44 -0.49 -16.19
CA HIS A 201 -16.56 0.42 -16.05
C HIS A 201 -16.17 1.84 -16.54
N GLU A 202 -17.12 2.55 -17.14
CA GLU A 202 -16.91 3.88 -17.75
C GLU A 202 -16.26 4.88 -16.78
N PHE A 203 -16.59 4.78 -15.49
CA PHE A 203 -15.99 5.57 -14.42
C PHE A 203 -14.46 5.37 -14.33
N SER A 204 -14.00 4.12 -14.36
CA SER A 204 -12.58 3.78 -14.25
C SER A 204 -11.81 4.27 -15.47
N ASP A 205 -12.37 4.11 -16.67
CA ASP A 205 -11.77 4.66 -17.89
C ASP A 205 -11.66 6.20 -17.84
N ARG A 206 -12.67 6.87 -17.29
CA ARG A 206 -12.68 8.32 -17.09
C ARG A 206 -11.65 8.78 -16.05
N ALA A 207 -11.49 8.04 -14.95
CA ALA A 207 -10.46 8.32 -13.95
C ALA A 207 -9.04 8.18 -14.52
N LEU A 208 -8.80 7.15 -15.33
CA LEU A 208 -7.53 6.96 -16.04
C LEU A 208 -7.28 8.11 -17.04
N LYS A 209 -8.29 8.57 -17.78
CA LYS A 209 -8.18 9.76 -18.64
C LYS A 209 -7.82 11.01 -17.85
N SER A 210 -8.44 11.22 -16.69
CA SER A 210 -8.13 12.36 -15.81
C SER A 210 -6.68 12.32 -15.34
N SER A 211 -6.17 11.12 -15.06
CA SER A 211 -4.78 10.92 -14.63
C SER A 211 -3.77 11.29 -15.73
N ILE A 212 -4.11 11.05 -17.01
CA ILE A 212 -3.28 11.51 -18.14
C ILE A 212 -3.12 13.03 -18.13
N LEU A 213 -4.20 13.77 -17.87
CA LEU A 213 -4.17 15.24 -17.82
C LEU A 213 -3.32 15.75 -16.64
N LEU A 214 -3.43 15.10 -15.47
CA LEU A 214 -2.63 15.42 -14.30
C LEU A 214 -1.13 15.18 -14.55
N LEU A 215 -0.78 14.06 -15.19
CA LEU A 215 0.61 13.75 -15.56
C LEU A 215 1.17 14.71 -16.61
N ASP A 216 0.33 15.25 -17.48
CA ASP A 216 0.72 16.27 -18.45
C ASP A 216 1.02 17.61 -17.76
N SER A 217 0.11 18.08 -16.90
CA SER A 217 0.35 19.27 -16.07
C SER A 217 1.54 19.11 -15.12
N PHE A 218 1.82 17.89 -14.67
CA PHE A 218 2.99 17.59 -13.86
C PHE A 218 4.31 17.74 -14.64
N ASN A 219 4.33 17.38 -15.93
CA ASN A 219 5.49 17.67 -16.80
C ASN A 219 5.72 19.18 -16.92
N ASP A 220 4.65 19.97 -17.05
CA ASP A 220 4.75 21.43 -17.10
C ASP A 220 5.27 22.03 -15.79
N LEU A 221 4.82 21.51 -14.65
CA LEU A 221 5.33 21.94 -13.33
C LEU A 221 6.83 21.61 -13.17
N ARG A 222 7.28 20.44 -13.63
CA ARG A 222 8.70 20.07 -13.62
C ARG A 222 9.53 20.98 -14.54
N ASN A 223 9.03 21.26 -15.74
CA ASN A 223 9.76 22.02 -16.75
C ASN A 223 9.79 23.53 -16.48
N ASN A 224 8.71 24.09 -15.93
CA ASN A 224 8.55 25.53 -15.76
C ASN A 224 8.69 26.02 -14.31
N HIS A 225 8.69 25.15 -13.30
CA HIS A 225 8.92 25.52 -11.89
C HIS A 225 10.18 24.86 -11.29
N SER A 226 11.18 24.55 -12.12
CA SER A 226 12.53 24.19 -11.68
C SER A 226 13.50 25.36 -11.84
N LEU A 227 14.63 25.31 -11.11
CA LEU A 227 15.69 26.33 -10.96
C LEU A 227 16.30 26.95 -12.25
N ALA A 228 15.79 26.63 -13.44
CA ALA A 228 16.30 27.17 -14.71
C ALA A 228 15.69 28.52 -15.12
N HIS A 229 14.55 28.95 -14.54
CA HIS A 229 13.89 30.21 -14.87
C HIS A 229 13.26 30.89 -13.64
N ASP A 230 13.24 32.23 -13.61
CA ASP A 230 12.68 33.12 -12.56
C ASP A 230 11.16 32.93 -12.34
N ASN A 231 10.72 31.77 -11.85
CA ASN A 231 9.31 31.49 -11.56
C ASN A 231 9.07 31.28 -10.06
N GLU A 232 7.91 31.71 -9.57
CA GLU A 232 7.48 31.53 -8.18
C GLU A 232 7.58 30.05 -7.79
N ILE A 233 8.42 29.78 -6.79
CA ILE A 233 8.67 28.45 -6.25
C ILE A 233 7.39 27.94 -5.57
N LEU A 234 6.98 26.71 -5.89
CA LEU A 234 5.85 26.04 -5.26
C LEU A 234 6.05 25.98 -3.74
N GLY A 235 5.04 26.43 -2.98
CA GLY A 235 5.08 26.36 -1.53
C GLY A 235 5.16 24.90 -1.05
N PRO A 236 5.83 24.63 0.09
CA PRO A 236 6.03 23.26 0.58
C PRO A 236 4.72 22.50 0.88
N VAL A 237 3.62 23.22 1.15
CA VAL A 237 2.28 22.62 1.34
C VAL A 237 1.67 22.19 0.00
N GLU A 238 1.81 23.03 -1.02
CA GLU A 238 1.30 22.79 -2.37
C GLU A 238 2.04 21.64 -3.05
N ALA A 239 3.36 21.57 -2.89
CA ALA A 239 4.16 20.45 -3.36
C ALA A 239 3.78 19.11 -2.69
N ARG A 240 3.47 19.12 -1.39
CA ARG A 240 2.98 17.92 -0.68
C ARG A 240 1.60 17.48 -1.19
N PHE A 241 0.73 18.43 -1.52
CA PHE A 241 -0.58 18.13 -2.10
C PHE A 241 -0.47 17.51 -3.51
N ILE A 242 0.39 18.08 -4.36
CA ILE A 242 0.69 17.56 -5.71
C ILE A 242 1.30 16.15 -5.61
N PHE A 243 2.20 15.94 -4.66
CA PHE A 243 2.79 14.63 -4.37
C PHE A 243 1.72 13.59 -4.02
N SER A 244 0.88 13.86 -3.02
CA SER A 244 -0.19 12.94 -2.60
C SER A 244 -1.14 12.62 -3.74
N SER A 245 -1.53 13.64 -4.50
CA SER A 245 -2.48 13.46 -5.61
C SER A 245 -1.88 12.56 -6.70
N THR A 246 -0.65 12.83 -7.14
CA THR A 246 -0.01 12.06 -8.22
C THR A 246 0.26 10.61 -7.81
N PHE A 247 0.58 10.40 -6.54
CA PHE A 247 0.91 9.10 -5.98
C PHE A 247 -0.32 8.22 -5.75
N ASP A 248 -1.40 8.76 -5.20
CA ASP A 248 -2.69 8.05 -5.04
C ASP A 248 -3.25 7.57 -6.38
N TYR A 249 -3.06 8.33 -7.46
CA TYR A 249 -3.47 7.90 -8.81
C TYR A 249 -2.57 6.80 -9.39
N GLY A 250 -1.26 6.82 -9.10
CA GLY A 250 -0.32 5.77 -9.49
C GLY A 250 -0.54 4.43 -8.76
N SER A 251 -1.08 4.46 -7.54
CA SER A 251 -1.48 3.27 -6.78
C SER A 251 -2.83 2.71 -7.24
N ASN A 252 -3.80 3.57 -7.56
CA ASN A 252 -5.12 3.15 -8.08
C ASN A 252 -5.04 2.37 -9.40
N CYS A 253 -4.00 2.59 -10.20
CA CYS A 253 -3.79 1.83 -11.44
C CYS A 253 -3.48 0.35 -11.21
N SER A 254 -2.76 -0.01 -10.14
CA SER A 254 -2.45 -1.41 -9.80
C SER A 254 -3.73 -2.21 -9.54
N CYS A 255 -4.72 -1.60 -8.87
CA CYS A 255 -5.99 -2.22 -8.49
C CYS A 255 -6.90 -2.57 -9.68
N VAL A 256 -6.72 -1.92 -10.82
CA VAL A 256 -7.59 -2.09 -12.01
C VAL A 256 -7.15 -3.28 -12.88
N THR A 257 -5.93 -3.79 -12.67
CA THR A 257 -5.28 -4.69 -13.63
C THR A 257 -5.52 -6.19 -13.47
N GLY A 258 -6.41 -6.60 -12.55
CA GLY A 258 -6.98 -7.97 -12.44
C GLY A 258 -6.13 -9.10 -13.01
N GLY A 259 -4.83 -9.12 -12.70
CA GLY A 259 -3.86 -9.97 -13.35
C GLY A 259 -4.05 -11.37 -12.83
N THR A 260 -4.33 -12.32 -13.71
CA THR A 260 -4.29 -13.75 -13.35
C THR A 260 -2.85 -14.10 -12.97
N GLY A 261 -2.56 -13.94 -11.68
CA GLY A 261 -1.24 -14.01 -11.04
C GLY A 261 -0.99 -12.71 -10.28
N THR A 262 -1.05 -12.76 -8.95
CA THR A 262 -1.11 -11.63 -7.98
C THR A 262 -2.48 -10.97 -7.87
N ASN A 263 -3.33 -11.61 -7.04
CA ASN A 263 -4.61 -11.08 -6.57
C ASN A 263 -4.35 -9.84 -5.72
N VAL A 264 -4.56 -8.66 -6.29
CA VAL A 264 -4.83 -7.44 -5.52
C VAL A 264 -6.35 -7.37 -5.43
N MET A 265 -6.92 -7.69 -4.26
CA MET A 265 -8.33 -7.41 -3.97
C MET A 265 -8.50 -7.04 -2.49
N TRP A 266 -8.58 -5.72 -2.31
CA TRP A 266 -8.99 -4.94 -1.13
C TRP A 266 -8.04 -4.92 0.07
#